data_AF-A0A356MLT8-F1
#
_entry.id   AF-A0A356MLT8-F1
#
_cell.length_a   1.000
_cell.length_b   1.000
_cell.length_c   1.000
_cell.angle_alpha   90.00
_cell.angle_beta   90.00
_cell.angle_gamma   90.00
#
_symmetry.space_group_name_H-M   'P 1'
#
loop_
_entity.id
_entity.type
_entity.pdbx_description
1 polymer ?
#
loop_
_entity_poly.entity_id
_entity_poly.type
_entity_poly.pdbx_seq_one_letter_code
_entity_poly.pdbx_strand_id
1 'polypeptide(L)'
;MKGWILSIVGIIFLGVIIEIVLPNGKTNSFIKHIFNVFVLFVIISPIASFLKSNVFNVSDNIKIDSKFIYETNMEKIDQLEKEIKSKYDKMGLSNVSIVINSNIFEEQLTIDNVYVDVSNVKDIDKKYTKDDVIKVVMDITNINERDVIIYGYQN
;
A
#
# COMPACT_ATOMS: atom_id res chain seq x y z
N MET A 1 -22.92 13.79 18.93
CA MET A 1 -23.76 12.71 19.52
C MET A 1 -24.72 13.21 20.60
N LYS A 2 -24.27 13.87 21.68
CA LYS A 2 -25.16 14.33 22.78
C LYS A 2 -26.33 15.22 22.32
N GLY A 3 -26.10 16.19 21.43
CA GLY A 3 -27.16 17.08 20.92
C GLY A 3 -28.23 16.37 20.07
N TRP A 4 -27.86 15.34 19.31
CA TRP A 4 -28.80 14.59 18.46
C TRP A 4 -29.74 13.73 19.29
N ILE A 5 -29.21 13.06 20.31
CA ILE A 5 -30.02 12.28 21.25
C ILE A 5 -31.01 13.21 21.97
N LEU A 6 -30.58 14.41 22.36
CA LEU A 6 -31.46 15.41 22.96
C LEU A 6 -32.56 15.88 21.99
N SER A 7 -32.26 16.03 20.70
CA SER A 7 -33.25 16.35 19.66
C SER A 7 -34.28 15.23 19.48
N ILE A 8 -33.87 13.95 19.53
CA ILE A 8 -34.79 12.81 19.48
C ILE A 8 -35.72 12.82 20.70
N VAL A 9 -35.15 13.00 21.89
CA VAL A 9 -35.94 13.06 23.12
C VAL A 9 -36.95 14.22 23.05
N GLY A 10 -36.52 15.40 22.60
CA GLY A 10 -37.39 16.57 22.47
C GLY A 10 -38.54 16.37 21.49
N ILE A 11 -38.30 15.79 20.31
CA ILE A 11 -39.37 15.55 19.32
C ILE A 11 -40.35 14.47 19.81
N ILE A 12 -39.89 13.46 20.54
CA ILE A 12 -40.78 12.43 21.13
C ILE A 12 -41.70 13.08 22.18
N PHE A 13 -41.15 13.91 23.07
CA PHE A 13 -41.95 14.66 24.04
C PHE A 13 -42.99 15.57 23.36
N LEU A 14 -42.60 16.26 22.28
CA LEU A 14 -43.52 17.10 21.51
C LEU A 14 -44.67 16.28 20.92
N GLY A 15 -44.37 15.07 20.43
CA GLY A 15 -45.37 14.14 19.92
C GLY A 15 -46.42 13.76 20.96
N VAL A 16 -45.99 13.44 22.19
CA VAL A 16 -46.90 13.12 23.29
C VAL A 16 -47.83 14.29 23.62
N ILE A 17 -47.30 15.52 23.62
CA ILE A 17 -48.12 16.73 23.84
C ILE A 17 -49.16 16.90 22.72
N ILE A 18 -48.75 16.71 21.46
CA ILE A 18 -49.63 16.79 20.30
C ILE A 18 -50.77 15.76 20.40
N GLU A 19 -50.48 14.54 20.85
CA GLU A 19 -51.49 13.50 21.04
C GLU A 19 -52.53 13.84 22.11
N ILE A 20 -52.11 14.49 23.20
CA ILE A 20 -52.99 14.88 24.30
C ILE A 20 -53.89 16.05 23.90
N VAL A 21 -53.35 17.01 23.12
CA VAL A 21 -54.06 18.24 22.74
C VAL A 21 -55.04 17.99 21.58
N LEU A 22 -54.74 17.04 20.68
CA LEU A 22 -55.58 16.81 19.51
C LEU A 22 -56.87 16.03 19.86
N PRO A 23 -58.04 16.52 19.44
CA PRO A 23 -59.31 15.83 19.68
C PRO A 23 -59.38 14.52 18.87
N ASN A 24 -60.06 13.52 19.43
CA ASN A 24 -60.24 12.24 18.76
C ASN A 24 -61.07 12.40 17.48
N GLY A 25 -60.47 12.10 16.32
CA GLY A 25 -61.10 12.26 15.02
C GLY A 25 -60.16 11.95 13.85
N LYS A 26 -60.68 11.99 12.62
CA LYS A 26 -59.91 11.66 11.40
C LYS A 26 -58.67 12.55 11.21
N THR A 27 -58.76 13.82 11.61
CA THR A 27 -57.64 14.78 11.59
C THR A 27 -56.52 14.41 12.55
N ASN A 28 -56.83 13.86 13.73
CA ASN A 28 -55.82 13.40 14.69
C ASN A 28 -54.98 12.27 14.08
N SER A 29 -55.65 11.27 13.48
CA SER A 29 -54.95 10.20 12.78
C SER A 29 -54.03 10.76 11.70
N PHE A 30 -54.50 11.67 10.84
CA PHE A 30 -53.67 12.26 9.78
C PHE A 30 -52.42 12.99 10.31
N ILE A 31 -52.58 13.81 11.36
CA ILE A 31 -51.46 14.54 11.97
C ILE A 31 -50.45 13.58 12.60
N LYS A 32 -50.90 12.52 13.27
CA LYS A 32 -50.02 11.48 13.84
C LYS A 32 -49.14 10.81 12.79
N HIS A 33 -49.70 10.48 11.62
CA HIS A 33 -48.93 9.84 10.54
C HIS A 33 -47.85 10.78 9.99
N ILE A 34 -48.19 12.07 9.77
CA ILE A 34 -47.20 13.08 9.34
C ILE A 34 -46.11 13.26 10.39
N PHE A 35 -46.49 13.32 11.66
CA PHE A 35 -45.55 13.49 12.76
C PHE A 35 -44.56 12.31 12.85
N ASN A 36 -45.03 11.08 12.68
CA ASN A 36 -44.17 9.89 12.65
C ASN A 36 -43.13 9.94 11.51
N VAL A 37 -43.52 10.47 10.34
CA VAL A 37 -42.58 10.69 9.23
C VAL A 37 -41.52 11.73 9.60
N PHE A 38 -41.89 12.82 10.28
CA PHE A 38 -40.92 13.79 10.80
C PHE A 38 -39.94 13.18 11.80
N VAL A 39 -40.43 12.34 12.72
CA VAL A 39 -39.57 11.62 13.69
C VAL A 39 -38.56 10.73 12.95
N LEU A 40 -38.99 10.02 11.91
CA LEU A 40 -38.09 9.22 11.07
C LEU A 40 -36.99 10.07 10.44
N PHE A 41 -37.31 11.26 9.92
CA PHE A 41 -36.29 12.18 9.39
C PHE A 41 -35.26 12.61 10.44
N VAL A 42 -35.68 12.87 11.68
CA VAL A 42 -34.76 13.24 12.78
C VAL A 42 -33.85 12.08 13.17
N ILE A 43 -34.37 10.85 13.15
CA ILE A 43 -33.60 9.63 13.42
C ILE A 43 -32.59 9.35 12.29
N ILE A 44 -32.99 9.55 11.04
CA ILE A 44 -32.19 9.29 9.83
C ILE A 44 -31.19 10.43 9.54
N SER A 45 -31.45 11.65 10.02
CA SER A 45 -30.59 12.83 9.82
C SER A 45 -29.07 12.59 9.99
N PRO A 46 -28.58 11.91 11.05
CA PRO A 46 -27.14 11.67 11.19
C PRO A 46 -26.58 10.65 10.19
N ILE A 47 -27.40 9.89 9.46
CA ILE A 47 -26.94 8.92 8.44
C ILE A 47 -26.14 9.64 7.35
N ALA A 48 -26.52 10.88 6.99
CA ALA A 48 -25.73 11.69 6.06
C ALA A 48 -24.34 12.04 6.61
N SER A 49 -24.18 12.16 7.93
CA SER A 49 -22.87 12.37 8.57
C SER A 49 -22.03 11.10 8.65
N PHE A 50 -22.66 9.93 8.83
CA PHE A 50 -21.99 8.63 8.78
C PHE A 50 -21.49 8.27 7.38
N LEU A 51 -22.21 8.69 6.33
CA LEU A 51 -21.76 8.54 4.93
C LEU A 51 -20.55 9.44 4.60
N LYS A 52 -20.42 10.59 5.28
CA LYS A 52 -19.27 11.50 5.13
C LYS A 52 -18.07 11.12 5.99
N SER A 53 -18.28 10.43 7.11
CA SER A 53 -17.19 9.95 7.95
C SER A 53 -16.66 8.63 7.39
N ASN A 54 -15.58 8.67 6.62
CA ASN A 54 -14.48 7.68 6.49
C ASN A 54 -14.73 6.16 6.63
N VAL A 55 -15.96 5.62 6.64
CA VAL A 55 -16.23 4.17 6.74
C VAL A 55 -15.70 3.44 5.49
N PHE A 56 -15.52 4.17 4.39
CA PHE A 56 -14.93 3.69 3.14
C PHE A 56 -13.50 4.18 2.88
N ASN A 57 -12.89 4.95 3.78
CA ASN A 57 -11.49 5.37 3.62
C ASN A 57 -10.56 4.26 4.11
N VAL A 58 -10.43 3.21 3.27
CA VAL A 58 -9.43 2.13 3.39
C VAL A 58 -8.03 2.63 2.98
N SER A 59 -7.86 3.91 2.64
CA SER A 59 -6.63 4.44 2.07
C SER A 59 -5.56 4.88 3.09
N ASP A 60 -5.93 5.27 4.31
CA ASP A 60 -5.00 6.14 5.07
C ASP A 60 -4.19 5.44 6.17
N ASN A 61 -4.47 4.17 6.51
CA ASN A 61 -3.76 3.50 7.61
C ASN A 61 -3.59 1.98 7.44
N ILE A 62 -3.43 1.47 6.21
CA ILE A 62 -2.80 0.15 6.07
C ILE A 62 -1.31 0.37 6.31
N LYS A 63 -0.91 0.37 7.59
CA LYS A 63 0.50 0.25 7.94
C LYS A 63 0.92 -1.17 7.56
N ILE A 64 1.49 -1.31 6.38
CA ILE A 64 2.13 -2.56 5.97
C ILE A 64 3.17 -2.86 7.04
N ASP A 65 3.15 -4.09 7.58
CA ASP A 65 4.10 -4.48 8.61
C ASP A 65 5.52 -4.33 8.06
N SER A 66 6.36 -3.57 8.75
CA SER A 66 7.78 -3.39 8.43
C SER A 66 8.51 -4.72 8.20
N LYS A 67 8.10 -5.78 8.91
CA LYS A 67 8.65 -7.12 8.72
C LYS A 67 8.27 -7.72 7.36
N PHE A 68 7.03 -7.53 6.93
CA PHE A 68 6.56 -7.98 5.63
C PHE A 68 7.28 -7.24 4.48
N ILE A 69 7.50 -5.93 4.63
CA ILE A 69 8.28 -5.13 3.67
C ILE A 69 9.69 -5.69 3.55
N TYR A 70 10.38 -5.88 4.69
CA TYR A 70 11.73 -6.43 4.74
C TYR A 70 11.82 -7.81 4.06
N GLU A 71 10.95 -8.76 4.44
CA GLU A 71 10.97 -10.12 3.89
C GLU A 71 10.71 -10.12 2.38
N THR A 72 9.74 -9.34 1.93
CA THR A 72 9.41 -9.21 0.50
C THR A 72 10.57 -8.61 -0.30
N ASN A 73 11.22 -7.57 0.24
CA ASN A 73 12.34 -6.92 -0.43
C ASN A 73 13.59 -7.80 -0.46
N MET A 74 13.86 -8.55 0.61
CA MET A 74 14.92 -9.56 0.63
C MET A 74 14.70 -10.64 -0.42
N GLU A 75 13.47 -11.14 -0.57
CA GLU A 75 13.16 -12.15 -1.59
C GLU A 75 13.39 -11.61 -3.01
N LYS A 76 12.99 -10.36 -3.28
CA LYS A 76 13.25 -9.71 -4.57
C LYS A 76 14.75 -9.61 -4.86
N ILE A 77 15.56 -9.24 -3.86
CA ILE A 77 17.02 -9.16 -4.00
C ILE A 77 17.61 -10.54 -4.32
N ASP A 78 17.19 -11.58 -3.59
CA ASP A 78 17.62 -12.96 -3.85
C ASP A 78 17.25 -13.42 -5.27
N GLN A 79 16.08 -13.03 -5.78
CA GLN A 79 15.65 -13.35 -7.14
C GLN A 79 16.50 -12.64 -8.19
N LEU A 80 16.78 -11.34 -8.00
CA LEU A 80 17.64 -10.57 -8.90
C LEU A 80 19.06 -11.14 -8.94
N GLU A 81 19.65 -11.47 -7.80
CA GLU A 81 20.97 -12.10 -7.76
C GLU A 81 21.01 -13.43 -8.50
N LYS A 82 19.99 -14.27 -8.34
CA LYS A 82 19.86 -15.55 -9.06
C LYS A 82 19.72 -15.33 -10.56
N GLU A 83 18.94 -14.33 -10.98
CA GLU A 83 18.75 -14.01 -12.39
C GLU A 83 20.07 -13.55 -13.04
N ILE A 84 20.79 -12.64 -12.39
CA ILE A 84 22.09 -12.17 -12.88
C ILE A 84 23.09 -13.33 -12.95
N LYS A 85 23.20 -14.15 -11.89
CA LYS A 85 24.06 -15.35 -11.89
C LYS A 85 23.69 -16.31 -13.02
N SER A 86 22.40 -16.57 -13.24
CA SER A 86 21.94 -17.43 -14.33
C SER A 86 22.29 -16.87 -15.71
N LYS A 87 22.23 -15.55 -15.91
CA LYS A 87 22.64 -14.92 -17.18
C LYS A 87 24.15 -15.04 -17.40
N TYR A 88 24.96 -14.87 -16.35
CA TYR A 88 26.41 -15.10 -16.41
C TYR A 88 26.77 -16.57 -16.66
N ASP A 89 26.10 -17.53 -16.00
CA ASP A 89 26.32 -18.95 -16.24
C ASP A 89 26.01 -19.35 -17.69
N LYS A 90 24.94 -18.80 -18.28
CA LYS A 90 24.61 -18.99 -19.71
C LYS A 90 25.67 -18.40 -20.65
N MET A 91 26.41 -17.38 -20.21
CA MET A 91 27.56 -16.81 -20.91
C MET A 91 28.86 -17.60 -20.65
N GLY A 92 28.83 -18.65 -19.83
CA GLY A 92 30.00 -19.42 -19.45
C GLY A 92 30.88 -18.74 -18.39
N LEU A 93 30.33 -17.73 -17.70
CA LEU A 93 30.95 -17.01 -16.59
C LEU A 93 30.46 -17.60 -15.26
N SER A 94 30.99 -18.76 -14.89
CA SER A 94 30.66 -19.39 -13.60
C SER A 94 31.59 -18.90 -12.48
N ASN A 95 31.09 -18.97 -11.24
CA ASN A 95 31.77 -18.48 -10.02
C ASN A 95 31.84 -16.95 -9.89
N VAL A 96 30.89 -16.22 -10.48
CA VAL A 96 30.69 -14.80 -10.21
C VAL A 96 30.01 -14.63 -8.86
N SER A 97 30.60 -13.80 -7.99
CA SER A 97 29.94 -13.37 -6.76
C SER A 97 29.22 -12.05 -7.01
N ILE A 98 27.99 -11.95 -6.51
CA ILE A 98 27.12 -10.78 -6.68
C ILE A 98 26.60 -10.39 -5.32
N VAL A 99 26.64 -9.10 -5.03
CA VAL A 99 26.05 -8.51 -3.84
C VAL A 99 25.29 -7.25 -4.26
N ILE A 100 23.99 -7.22 -3.99
CA ILE A 100 23.15 -6.04 -4.28
C ILE A 100 22.98 -5.21 -3.00
N ASN A 101 23.48 -3.97 -3.02
CA ASN A 101 23.22 -3.00 -1.96
C ASN A 101 21.94 -2.22 -2.26
N SER A 102 20.98 -2.26 -1.33
CA SER A 102 19.65 -1.71 -1.53
C SER A 102 19.00 -1.28 -0.21
N ASN A 103 18.05 -0.36 -0.30
CA ASN A 103 17.18 -0.01 0.82
C ASN A 103 15.99 -0.97 0.88
N ILE A 104 16.06 -1.93 1.81
CA ILE A 104 15.08 -3.01 1.96
C ILE A 104 13.97 -2.69 2.97
N PHE A 105 14.06 -1.57 3.69
CA PHE A 105 13.10 -1.19 4.74
C PHE A 105 11.97 -0.29 4.23
N GLU A 106 12.07 0.20 2.99
CA GLU A 106 11.06 1.04 2.36
C GLU A 106 10.07 0.21 1.52
N GLU A 107 8.85 0.72 1.34
CA GLU A 107 7.80 0.05 0.56
C GLU A 107 8.23 -0.20 -0.90
N GLN A 108 9.03 0.71 -1.45
CA GLN A 108 9.63 0.57 -2.77
C GLN A 108 11.09 0.17 -2.60
N LEU A 109 11.46 -0.96 -3.20
CA LEU A 109 12.86 -1.42 -3.23
C LEU A 109 13.67 -0.47 -4.12
N THR A 110 14.68 0.17 -3.55
CA THR A 110 15.66 0.97 -4.30
C THR A 110 17.02 0.31 -4.25
N ILE A 111 17.60 0.04 -5.42
CA ILE A 111 18.95 -0.50 -5.54
C ILE A 111 19.92 0.68 -5.63
N ASP A 112 20.85 0.74 -4.69
CA ASP A 112 21.86 1.80 -4.66
C ASP A 112 23.06 1.43 -5.51
N ASN A 113 23.58 0.21 -5.32
CA ASN A 113 24.77 -0.27 -6.02
C ASN A 113 24.73 -1.79 -6.18
N VAL A 114 25.36 -2.30 -7.24
CA VAL A 114 25.58 -3.74 -7.43
C VAL A 114 27.07 -4.01 -7.52
N TYR A 115 27.55 -4.89 -6.65
CA TYR A 115 28.93 -5.35 -6.65
C TYR A 115 29.03 -6.70 -7.36
N VAL A 116 29.89 -6.77 -8.37
CA VAL A 116 30.16 -7.98 -9.13
C VAL A 116 31.64 -8.32 -8.99
N ASP A 117 31.92 -9.45 -8.36
CA ASP A 117 33.28 -9.97 -8.24
C ASP A 117 33.48 -11.14 -9.20
N VAL A 118 34.35 -10.90 -10.18
CA VAL A 118 34.73 -11.86 -11.23
C VAL A 118 36.13 -12.45 -11.00
N SER A 119 36.76 -12.22 -9.85
CA SER A 119 38.15 -12.64 -9.57
C SER A 119 38.37 -14.15 -9.70
N ASN A 120 37.30 -14.94 -9.53
CA ASN A 120 37.33 -16.41 -9.62
C ASN A 120 36.92 -16.94 -11.01
N VAL A 121 36.70 -16.07 -11.99
CA VAL A 121 36.29 -16.44 -13.35
C VAL A 121 37.52 -16.60 -14.23
N LYS A 122 37.64 -17.75 -14.91
CA LYS A 122 38.78 -18.04 -15.79
C LYS A 122 38.64 -17.34 -17.14
N ASP A 123 39.74 -16.76 -17.61
CA ASP A 123 39.86 -16.14 -18.95
C ASP A 123 38.80 -15.07 -19.25
N ILE A 124 38.30 -14.36 -18.22
CA ILE A 124 37.26 -13.35 -18.41
C ILE A 124 37.72 -12.22 -19.33
N ASP A 125 38.95 -11.72 -19.12
CA ASP A 125 39.54 -10.61 -19.89
C ASP A 125 39.72 -10.94 -21.39
N LYS A 126 39.75 -12.23 -21.74
CA LYS A 126 39.88 -12.69 -23.14
C LYS A 126 38.55 -12.83 -23.85
N LYS A 127 37.45 -12.96 -23.11
CA LYS A 127 36.12 -13.30 -23.65
C LYS A 127 35.13 -12.15 -23.54
N TYR A 128 35.22 -11.34 -22.50
CA TYR A 128 34.25 -10.30 -22.19
C TYR A 128 34.92 -9.05 -21.66
N THR A 129 34.47 -7.91 -22.14
CA THR A 129 34.89 -6.61 -21.62
C THR A 129 34.16 -6.29 -20.33
N LYS A 130 34.69 -5.34 -19.55
CA LYS A 130 34.02 -4.83 -18.35
C LYS A 130 32.61 -4.33 -18.69
N ASP A 131 32.44 -3.66 -19.83
CA ASP A 131 31.17 -3.11 -20.29
C ASP A 131 30.13 -4.22 -20.58
N ASP A 132 30.56 -5.38 -21.07
CA ASP A 132 29.65 -6.52 -21.29
C ASP A 132 29.09 -7.04 -19.97
N VAL A 133 29.93 -7.10 -18.94
CA VAL A 133 29.51 -7.52 -17.60
C VAL A 133 28.59 -6.49 -16.97
N ILE A 134 28.86 -5.18 -17.15
CA ILE A 134 28.00 -4.11 -16.64
C ILE A 134 26.61 -4.13 -17.31
N LYS A 135 26.54 -4.30 -18.63
CA LYS A 135 25.27 -4.37 -19.36
C LYS A 135 24.34 -5.45 -18.83
N VAL A 136 24.87 -6.62 -18.49
CA VAL A 136 24.07 -7.71 -17.92
C VAL A 136 23.37 -7.28 -16.63
N VAL A 137 24.08 -6.56 -15.75
CA VAL A 137 23.51 -6.03 -14.50
C VAL A 137 22.47 -4.96 -14.79
N MET A 138 22.78 -4.02 -15.69
CA MET A 138 21.88 -2.91 -16.04
C MET A 138 20.58 -3.41 -16.66
N ASP A 139 20.63 -4.42 -17.52
CA ASP A 139 19.44 -5.01 -18.16
C ASP A 139 18.45 -5.59 -17.13
N ILE A 140 18.96 -6.12 -16.01
CA ILE A 140 18.15 -6.82 -15.01
C ILE A 140 17.70 -5.88 -13.90
N THR A 141 18.58 -4.98 -13.46
CA THR A 141 18.35 -4.12 -12.28
C THR A 141 17.94 -2.69 -12.64
N ASN A 142 18.07 -2.29 -13.90
CA ASN A 142 17.71 -0.97 -14.42
C ASN A 142 18.38 0.21 -13.68
N ILE A 143 19.59 -0.02 -13.15
CA ILE A 143 20.43 1.02 -12.51
C ILE A 143 21.42 1.63 -13.50
N ASN A 144 22.08 2.72 -13.11
CA ASN A 144 23.07 3.36 -13.98
C ASN A 144 24.40 2.59 -13.96
N GLU A 145 25.17 2.72 -15.04
CA GLU A 145 26.50 2.10 -15.18
C GLU A 145 27.44 2.45 -14.02
N ARG A 146 27.41 3.71 -13.57
CA ARG A 146 28.23 4.22 -12.45
C ARG A 146 27.94 3.54 -11.10
N ASP A 147 26.77 2.92 -10.97
CA ASP A 147 26.30 2.26 -9.76
C ASP A 147 26.63 0.75 -9.78
N VAL A 148 27.27 0.26 -10.86
CA VAL A 148 27.80 -1.10 -11.00
C VAL A 148 29.30 -1.11 -10.74
N ILE A 149 29.71 -1.82 -9.69
CA ILE A 149 31.10 -1.88 -9.23
C ILE A 149 31.63 -3.29 -9.49
N ILE A 150 32.65 -3.39 -10.34
CA ILE A 150 33.25 -4.67 -10.75
C ILE A 150 34.66 -4.81 -10.17
N TYR A 151 34.94 -5.96 -9.58
CA TYR A 151 36.26 -6.37 -9.09
C TYR A 151 36.77 -7.61 -9.83
N GLY A 152 38.09 -7.75 -10.00
CA GLY A 152 38.71 -8.99 -10.47
C GLY A 152 39.18 -9.03 -11.93
N TYR A 153 39.00 -7.94 -12.69
CA TYR A 153 39.66 -7.77 -13.99
C TYR A 153 41.17 -7.56 -13.79
N GLN A 154 42.01 -8.36 -14.46
CA GLN A 154 43.47 -8.14 -14.47
C GLN A 154 43.82 -7.26 -15.67
N ASN A 155 44.47 -6.12 -15.42
CA ASN A 155 45.06 -5.29 -16.49
C ASN A 155 46.18 -6.04 -17.22
#